data_AF-A0A4Q2ZBI8-F1
#
_entry.id   AF-A0A4Q2ZBI8-F1
#
_cell.length_a   1.000
_cell.length_b   1.000
_cell.length_c   1.000
_cell.angle_alpha   90.00
_cell.angle_beta   90.00
_cell.angle_gamma   90.00
#
_symmetry.space_group_name_H-M   'P 1'
#
loop_
_entity.id
_entity.type
_entity.pdbx_description
1 polymer ?
#
loop_
_entity_poly.entity_id
_entity_poly.type
_entity_poly.pdbx_seq_one_letter_code
_entity_poly.pdbx_strand_id
1 'polypeptide(L)'
;HPAIPSAFTYISSSGFTAKIPGTEQEKIDVAFRVIADHIRTLSFAVADGIQPGNSDRNYVLRRILRRAVRYGRTLGFQEPFFYKLVDVLARNMGDVFPEIRTRQQFVQDVLRREEESFNRTLDKGIGLFEAEAAAVGQGGNISGAFAFRLYDEQGFPLDLTELMARERGLSVDVAGFEVLMEKQRAMARAAQKKQIIELSQIETQTPTRFVGYDTLSTPATVQEVVALKDKTAVVLDTSAAYAEMGGQVGDSGEIVGAGQLWNVVNTQKSGNTWLHFIEAGDEVPAVGTQVNFSVERPRRRAIERHHSVTHLLHWALHEVVSKEATQKGSFVGPDKLTFDFNSQALTPQQVRDMEKLVNERILENSCVSWSEVPFAEIKGREDIMQFFGDKYGDVVRVVQIGGQAQALNGYSMELCAGTHVRGTGEIGLFRIVAESAIAAGVRRIEAVAGLNAYDFASADTERLKQLAAKLNSPLGELEKKLDAMIGQQKELEKQLESLRKKQASATAATLIGLTQELNGTPAIVQNVPG
;
A
#
# COMPACT_ATOMS: atom_id res chain seq x y z
N HIS A 1 -28.66 11.50 44.13
CA HIS A 1 -30.11 11.49 43.90
C HIS A 1 -30.49 10.21 43.15
N PRO A 2 -31.39 9.37 43.69
CA PRO A 2 -31.55 7.97 43.32
C PRO A 2 -32.55 7.78 42.16
N ALA A 3 -32.13 8.09 40.92
CA ALA A 3 -32.99 7.96 39.73
C ALA A 3 -32.37 7.13 38.58
N ILE A 4 -31.16 6.59 38.77
CA ILE A 4 -30.44 5.83 37.73
C ILE A 4 -30.87 4.34 37.64
N PRO A 5 -31.25 3.63 38.73
CA PRO A 5 -31.61 2.22 38.62
C PRO A 5 -32.92 1.95 37.87
N SER A 6 -33.85 2.91 37.82
CA SER A 6 -35.17 2.69 37.20
C SER A 6 -35.11 2.74 35.66
N ALA A 7 -34.23 3.56 35.08
CA ALA A 7 -34.10 3.69 33.63
C ALA A 7 -33.55 2.43 32.97
N PHE A 8 -32.49 1.83 33.52
CA PHE A 8 -31.91 0.59 32.99
C PHE A 8 -32.85 -0.61 33.14
N THR A 9 -33.58 -0.69 34.27
CA THR A 9 -34.56 -1.75 34.50
C THR A 9 -35.74 -1.64 33.53
N TYR A 10 -36.22 -0.42 33.26
CA TYR A 10 -37.27 -0.14 32.28
C TYR A 10 -36.83 -0.43 30.83
N ILE A 11 -35.56 -0.19 30.51
CA ILE A 11 -34.98 -0.49 29.19
C ILE A 11 -34.80 -2.00 28.99
N SER A 12 -34.50 -2.77 30.05
CA SER A 12 -34.31 -4.23 29.94
C SER A 12 -35.60 -5.04 29.77
N SER A 13 -36.74 -4.51 30.24
CA SER A 13 -38.03 -5.21 30.25
C SER A 13 -38.94 -4.86 29.07
N SER A 14 -38.61 -3.79 28.34
CA SER A 14 -39.35 -3.35 27.16
C SER A 14 -38.73 -3.99 25.93
N GLY A 15 -39.41 -4.96 25.31
CA GLY A 15 -39.01 -5.49 24.01
C GLY A 15 -39.04 -4.37 22.96
N PHE A 16 -37.90 -3.72 22.72
CA PHE A 16 -37.83 -2.58 21.81
C PHE A 16 -37.88 -3.04 20.35
N THR A 17 -39.05 -2.90 19.74
CA THR A 17 -39.14 -2.61 18.31
C THR A 17 -39.06 -1.10 18.14
N ALA A 18 -37.87 -0.58 17.78
CA ALA A 18 -37.73 0.83 17.47
C ALA A 18 -38.55 1.15 16.21
N LYS A 19 -39.57 1.99 16.34
CA LYS A 19 -40.26 2.57 15.19
C LYS A 19 -39.30 3.53 14.48
N ILE A 20 -39.17 3.35 13.16
CA ILE A 20 -38.43 4.23 12.27
C ILE A 20 -39.03 5.65 12.39
N PRO A 21 -38.22 6.72 12.51
CA PRO A 21 -38.72 8.09 12.67
C PRO A 21 -39.68 8.48 11.52
N GLY A 22 -40.83 9.04 11.89
CA GLY A 22 -41.95 9.27 10.97
C GLY A 22 -41.99 10.67 10.37
N THR A 23 -41.37 11.67 11.02
CA THR A 23 -41.36 13.07 10.56
C THR A 23 -39.95 13.55 10.18
N GLU A 24 -39.87 14.56 9.30
CA GLU A 24 -38.58 15.15 8.88
C GLU A 24 -37.80 15.77 10.05
N GLN A 25 -38.49 16.39 11.01
CA GLN A 25 -37.87 16.95 12.20
C GLN A 25 -37.20 15.88 13.07
N GLU A 26 -37.85 14.72 13.26
CA GLU A 26 -37.28 13.62 14.04
C GLU A 26 -35.99 13.06 13.39
N LYS A 27 -35.93 13.02 12.05
CA LYS A 27 -34.71 12.60 11.33
C LYS A 27 -33.55 13.56 11.56
N ILE A 28 -33.83 14.87 11.53
CA ILE A 28 -32.85 15.93 11.81
C ILE A 28 -32.34 15.81 13.25
N ASP A 29 -33.23 15.63 14.23
CA ASP A 29 -32.88 15.52 15.65
C ASP A 29 -32.02 14.27 15.93
N VAL A 30 -32.31 13.16 15.25
CA VAL A 30 -31.49 11.94 15.32
C VAL A 30 -30.10 12.19 14.75
N ALA A 31 -29.99 12.83 13.58
CA ALA A 31 -28.71 13.13 12.95
C ALA A 31 -27.82 14.02 13.84
N PHE A 32 -28.37 15.09 14.41
CA PHE A 32 -27.62 15.95 15.35
C PHE A 32 -27.11 15.19 16.57
N ARG A 33 -27.95 14.33 17.17
CA ARG A 33 -27.58 13.56 18.36
C ARG A 33 -26.48 12.55 18.08
N VAL A 34 -26.55 11.86 16.93
CA VAL A 34 -25.51 10.91 16.51
C VAL A 34 -24.20 11.64 16.26
N ILE A 35 -24.22 12.76 15.53
CA ILE A 35 -23.02 13.56 15.26
C ILE A 35 -22.39 14.05 16.57
N ALA A 36 -23.19 14.56 17.51
CA ALA A 36 -22.72 15.07 18.80
C ALA A 36 -22.06 13.99 19.67
N ASP A 37 -22.65 12.79 19.73
CA ASP A 37 -22.05 11.69 20.48
C ASP A 37 -20.76 11.18 19.82
N HIS A 38 -20.75 11.09 18.50
CA HIS A 38 -19.61 10.58 17.75
C HIS A 38 -18.42 11.54 17.78
N ILE A 39 -18.63 12.86 17.69
CA ILE A 39 -17.52 13.83 17.80
C ILE A 39 -16.90 13.77 19.18
N ARG A 40 -17.71 13.61 20.24
CA ARG A 40 -17.24 13.47 21.61
C ARG A 40 -16.33 12.24 21.75
N THR A 41 -16.83 11.07 21.34
CA THR A 41 -16.07 9.81 21.41
C THR A 41 -14.77 9.87 20.62
N LEU A 42 -14.82 10.38 19.38
CA LEU A 42 -13.64 10.44 18.52
C LEU A 42 -12.60 11.44 19.01
N SER A 43 -13.05 12.60 19.48
CA SER A 43 -12.14 13.64 19.94
C SER A 43 -11.34 13.20 21.16
N PHE A 44 -11.98 12.54 22.13
CA PHE A 44 -11.28 11.99 23.29
C PHE A 44 -10.35 10.84 22.90
N ALA A 45 -10.80 9.89 22.09
CA ALA A 45 -9.95 8.78 21.67
C ALA A 45 -8.69 9.25 20.91
N VAL A 46 -8.83 10.25 20.03
CA VAL A 46 -7.70 10.82 19.28
C VAL A 46 -6.80 11.66 20.20
N ALA A 47 -7.36 12.40 21.16
CA ALA A 47 -6.56 13.09 22.18
C ALA A 47 -5.73 12.12 23.02
N ASP A 48 -6.25 10.93 23.31
CA ASP A 48 -5.54 9.84 24.00
C ASP A 48 -4.55 9.08 23.10
N GLY A 49 -4.38 9.51 21.84
CA GLY A 49 -3.42 8.93 20.89
C GLY A 49 -3.94 7.74 20.08
N ILE A 50 -5.23 7.40 20.19
CA ILE A 50 -5.86 6.34 19.40
C ILE A 50 -6.47 6.94 18.14
N GLN A 51 -5.92 6.57 16.98
CA GLN A 51 -6.37 7.11 15.69
C GLN A 51 -7.30 6.17 14.95
N PRO A 52 -8.23 6.68 14.12
CA PRO A 52 -8.96 5.87 13.14
C PRO A 52 -8.01 5.08 12.24
N GLY A 53 -8.31 3.80 11.98
CA GLY A 53 -7.43 2.90 11.23
C GLY A 53 -8.14 1.64 10.74
N ASN A 54 -7.38 0.66 10.26
CA ASN A 54 -7.92 -0.56 9.62
C ASN A 54 -8.06 -1.78 10.52
N SER A 55 -7.62 -1.71 11.79
CA SER A 55 -7.56 -2.88 12.67
C SER A 55 -8.01 -2.55 14.10
N ASP A 56 -8.63 -3.53 14.76
CA ASP A 56 -9.02 -3.51 16.18
C ASP A 56 -9.80 -2.24 16.60
N ARG A 57 -9.36 -1.60 17.69
CA ARG A 57 -9.95 -0.37 18.23
C ARG A 57 -9.89 0.80 17.25
N ASN A 58 -8.87 0.85 16.39
CA ASN A 58 -8.71 1.92 15.40
C ASN A 58 -9.79 1.79 14.30
N TYR A 59 -10.17 0.57 13.94
CA TYR A 59 -11.27 0.32 13.02
C TYR A 59 -12.63 0.77 13.58
N VAL A 60 -12.85 0.57 14.88
CA VAL A 60 -14.06 1.06 15.56
C VAL A 60 -14.17 2.57 15.46
N LEU A 61 -13.08 3.31 15.73
CA LEU A 61 -13.08 4.77 15.59
C LEU A 61 -13.35 5.22 14.14
N ARG A 62 -12.72 4.56 13.16
CA ARG A 62 -12.99 4.84 11.74
C ARG A 62 -14.46 4.66 11.39
N ARG A 63 -15.10 3.59 11.89
CA ARG A 63 -16.53 3.33 11.72
C ARG A 63 -17.41 4.42 12.35
N ILE A 64 -17.10 4.85 13.57
CA ILE A 64 -17.82 5.95 14.25
C ILE A 64 -17.72 7.24 13.43
N LEU A 65 -16.54 7.56 12.89
CA LEU A 65 -16.32 8.77 12.08
C LEU A 65 -17.18 8.74 10.82
N ARG A 66 -17.09 7.64 10.06
CA ARG A 66 -17.82 7.47 8.80
C ARG A 66 -19.33 7.54 9.00
N ARG A 67 -19.84 6.98 10.10
CA ARG A 67 -21.26 7.08 10.47
C ARG A 67 -21.68 8.52 10.74
N ALA A 68 -20.89 9.29 11.49
CA ALA A 68 -21.19 10.69 11.77
C ALA A 68 -21.20 11.54 10.49
N VAL A 69 -20.19 11.36 9.63
CA VAL A 69 -20.09 12.08 8.35
C VAL A 69 -21.28 11.75 7.44
N ARG A 70 -21.73 10.48 7.40
CA ARG A 70 -22.93 10.09 6.66
C ARG A 70 -24.20 10.78 7.18
N TYR A 71 -24.39 10.91 8.50
CA TYR A 71 -25.51 11.69 9.02
C TYR A 71 -25.38 13.19 8.68
N GLY A 72 -24.16 13.70 8.57
CA GLY A 72 -23.91 15.05 8.03
C GLY A 72 -24.43 15.24 6.61
N ARG A 73 -24.32 14.22 5.75
CA ARG A 73 -24.91 14.24 4.40
C ARG A 73 -26.44 14.34 4.43
N THR A 74 -27.11 13.67 5.37
CA THR A 74 -28.57 13.80 5.58
C THR A 74 -28.98 15.23 5.97
N LEU A 75 -28.10 15.97 6.64
CA LEU A 75 -28.30 17.37 7.01
C LEU A 75 -27.88 18.36 5.90
N GLY A 76 -27.42 17.87 4.75
CA GLY A 76 -26.99 18.70 3.62
C GLY A 76 -25.54 19.18 3.69
N PHE A 77 -24.71 18.69 4.62
CA PHE A 77 -23.30 19.03 4.66
C PHE A 77 -22.53 18.30 3.57
N GLN A 78 -21.96 19.06 2.62
CA GLN A 78 -21.15 18.53 1.51
C GLN A 78 -19.64 18.63 1.78
N GLU A 79 -19.24 19.72 2.44
CA GLU A 79 -17.84 19.96 2.82
C GLU A 79 -17.48 19.29 4.16
N PRO A 80 -16.20 19.01 4.42
CA PRO A 80 -15.73 18.60 5.73
C PRO A 80 -16.20 19.57 6.82
N PHE A 81 -16.93 19.03 7.80
CA PHE A 81 -17.54 19.81 8.88
C PHE A 81 -17.20 19.23 10.25
N PHE A 82 -16.92 17.93 10.32
CA PHE A 82 -16.86 17.20 11.57
C PHE A 82 -15.70 17.70 12.45
N TYR A 83 -14.55 17.99 11.86
CA TYR A 83 -13.40 18.56 12.57
C TYR A 83 -13.67 19.95 13.18
N LYS A 84 -14.58 20.74 12.59
CA LYS A 84 -14.93 22.08 13.11
C LYS A 84 -15.67 22.00 14.44
N LEU A 85 -16.30 20.86 14.73
CA LEU A 85 -17.00 20.62 15.99
C LEU A 85 -16.04 20.43 17.18
N VAL A 86 -14.76 20.14 16.92
CA VAL A 86 -13.74 20.01 17.97
C VAL A 86 -13.58 21.31 18.76
N ASP A 87 -13.70 22.47 18.11
CA ASP A 87 -13.63 23.78 18.79
C ASP A 87 -14.77 23.97 19.79
N VAL A 88 -15.97 23.46 19.46
CA VAL A 88 -17.13 23.52 20.33
C VAL A 88 -16.94 22.55 21.50
N LEU A 89 -16.41 21.36 21.24
CA LEU A 89 -16.14 20.36 22.27
C LEU A 89 -15.06 20.84 23.26
N ALA A 90 -13.94 21.38 22.77
CA ALA A 90 -12.84 21.87 23.59
C ALA A 90 -13.25 23.05 24.49
N ARG A 91 -14.18 23.89 24.02
CA ARG A 91 -14.77 24.96 24.84
C ARG A 91 -15.66 24.42 25.96
N ASN A 92 -16.52 23.45 25.67
CA ASN A 92 -17.51 22.95 26.64
C ASN A 92 -16.94 21.91 27.63
N MET A 93 -15.92 21.14 27.23
CA MET A 93 -15.42 20.00 28.01
C MET A 93 -13.94 20.12 28.40
N GLY A 94 -13.21 21.08 27.85
CA GLY A 94 -11.76 21.20 28.04
C GLY A 94 -11.30 21.63 29.44
N ASP A 95 -12.21 22.07 30.31
CA ASP A 95 -11.88 22.33 31.72
C ASP A 95 -11.81 21.03 32.54
N VAL A 96 -12.60 20.02 32.15
CA VAL A 96 -12.62 18.69 32.80
C VAL A 96 -11.61 17.74 32.14
N PHE A 97 -11.37 17.92 30.83
CA PHE A 97 -10.51 17.08 30.00
C PHE A 97 -9.44 17.96 29.31
N PRO A 98 -8.36 18.37 30.00
CA PRO A 98 -7.37 19.33 29.45
C PRO A 98 -6.67 18.86 28.18
N GLU A 99 -6.58 17.54 27.98
CA GLU A 99 -5.97 16.89 26.82
C GLU A 99 -6.64 17.31 25.51
N ILE A 100 -7.97 17.57 25.49
CA ILE A 100 -8.64 17.99 24.26
C ILE A 100 -8.24 19.40 23.83
N ARG A 101 -7.92 20.29 24.78
CA ARG A 101 -7.38 21.63 24.48
C ARG A 101 -5.92 21.55 24.05
N THR A 102 -5.13 20.75 24.78
CA THR A 102 -3.69 20.60 24.52
C THR A 102 -3.42 20.03 23.13
N ARG A 103 -4.25 19.08 22.68
CA ARG A 103 -4.09 18.39 21.38
C ARG A 103 -5.16 18.78 20.35
N GLN A 104 -5.81 19.93 20.52
CA GLN A 104 -6.94 20.36 19.70
C GLN A 104 -6.62 20.34 18.20
N GLN A 105 -5.53 20.98 17.80
CA GLN A 105 -5.10 21.05 16.39
C GLN A 105 -4.85 19.67 15.80
N PHE A 106 -4.19 18.80 16.57
CA PHE A 106 -3.93 17.42 16.16
C PHE A 106 -5.23 16.63 15.96
N VAL A 107 -6.19 16.75 16.89
CA VAL A 107 -7.52 16.11 16.76
C VAL A 107 -8.25 16.62 15.51
N GLN A 108 -8.24 17.94 15.28
CA GLN A 108 -8.83 18.54 14.09
C GLN A 108 -8.20 17.99 12.81
N ASP A 109 -6.87 17.92 12.75
CA ASP A 109 -6.16 17.44 11.58
C ASP A 109 -6.41 15.96 11.30
N VAL A 110 -6.50 15.12 12.33
CA VAL A 110 -6.87 13.71 12.19
C VAL A 110 -8.30 13.57 11.65
N LEU A 111 -9.28 14.23 12.28
CA LEU A 111 -10.68 14.11 11.87
C LEU A 111 -10.93 14.69 10.49
N ARG A 112 -10.32 15.84 10.16
CA ARG A 112 -10.39 16.46 8.84
C ARG A 112 -9.85 15.53 7.76
N ARG A 113 -8.66 14.96 7.98
CA ARG A 113 -8.03 14.05 7.01
C ARG A 113 -8.85 12.80 6.77
N GLU A 114 -9.39 12.19 7.82
CA GLU A 114 -10.24 11.00 7.68
C GLU A 114 -11.59 11.32 7.03
N GLU A 115 -12.20 12.46 7.34
CA GLU A 115 -13.44 12.94 6.72
C GLU A 115 -13.24 13.26 5.23
N GLU A 116 -12.18 14.00 4.86
CA GLU A 116 -11.84 14.30 3.47
C GLU A 116 -11.57 13.03 2.66
N SER A 117 -10.78 12.10 3.23
CA SER A 117 -10.49 10.80 2.60
C SER A 117 -11.77 10.03 2.34
N PHE A 118 -12.68 9.99 3.32
CA PHE A 118 -13.94 9.29 3.19
C PHE A 118 -14.90 9.96 2.18
N ASN A 119 -15.02 11.30 2.22
CA ASN A 119 -15.89 12.07 1.32
C ASN A 119 -15.60 11.81 -0.16
N ARG A 120 -14.32 11.62 -0.55
CA ARG A 120 -13.94 11.29 -1.93
C ARG A 120 -14.64 10.04 -2.48
N THR A 121 -14.93 9.09 -1.61
CA THR A 121 -15.57 7.81 -1.97
C THR A 121 -17.05 7.73 -1.59
N LEU A 122 -17.47 8.62 -0.69
CA LEU A 122 -18.79 8.58 -0.04
C LEU A 122 -19.92 8.79 -1.05
N ASP A 123 -19.85 9.86 -1.84
CA ASP A 123 -20.96 10.25 -2.72
C ASP A 123 -21.18 9.21 -3.83
N LYS A 124 -20.09 8.67 -4.37
CA LYS A 124 -20.13 7.57 -5.35
C LYS A 124 -20.69 6.29 -4.72
N GLY A 125 -20.23 5.94 -3.51
CA GLY A 125 -20.71 4.75 -2.79
C GLY A 125 -22.20 4.84 -2.44
N ILE A 126 -22.66 6.01 -1.98
CA ILE A 126 -24.09 6.29 -1.76
C ILE A 126 -24.86 6.13 -3.06
N GLY A 127 -24.42 6.75 -4.16
CA GLY A 127 -25.11 6.64 -5.46
C GLY A 127 -25.24 5.19 -5.97
N LEU A 128 -24.17 4.39 -5.83
CA LEU A 128 -24.19 2.98 -6.20
C LEU A 128 -25.15 2.17 -5.31
N PHE A 129 -25.10 2.39 -3.99
CA PHE A 129 -26.02 1.74 -3.05
C PHE A 129 -27.48 2.10 -3.36
N GLU A 130 -27.75 3.38 -3.64
CA GLU A 130 -29.08 3.88 -3.95
C GLU A 130 -29.68 3.21 -5.20
N ALA A 131 -28.87 3.04 -6.24
CA ALA A 131 -29.26 2.32 -7.45
C ALA A 131 -29.58 0.85 -7.17
N GLU A 132 -28.74 0.15 -6.39
CA GLU A 132 -28.97 -1.25 -6.02
C GLU A 132 -30.21 -1.41 -5.14
N ALA A 133 -30.38 -0.54 -4.14
CA ALA A 133 -31.53 -0.56 -3.23
C ALA A 133 -32.85 -0.32 -3.99
N ALA A 134 -32.83 0.53 -5.03
CA ALA A 134 -33.99 0.75 -5.90
C ALA A 134 -34.29 -0.50 -6.77
N ALA A 135 -33.26 -1.18 -7.27
CA ALA A 135 -33.42 -2.39 -8.08
C ALA A 135 -33.95 -3.59 -7.25
N VAL A 136 -33.54 -3.69 -5.98
CA VAL A 136 -33.95 -4.76 -5.06
C VAL A 136 -35.38 -4.59 -4.53
N GLY A 137 -35.85 -3.35 -4.35
CA GLY A 137 -37.21 -3.06 -3.87
C GLY A 137 -37.40 -3.28 -2.35
N GLN A 138 -38.54 -2.82 -1.81
CA GLN A 138 -38.81 -2.86 -0.36
C GLN A 138 -38.81 -4.29 0.21
N GLY A 139 -38.20 -4.46 1.38
CA GLY A 139 -38.09 -5.76 2.05
C GLY A 139 -37.09 -6.73 1.40
N GLY A 140 -36.38 -6.31 0.36
CA GLY A 140 -35.38 -7.13 -0.31
C GLY A 140 -34.04 -7.20 0.41
N ASN A 141 -33.10 -7.93 -0.20
CA ASN A 141 -31.79 -8.23 0.38
C ASN A 141 -30.66 -7.80 -0.55
N ILE A 142 -29.75 -6.97 -0.05
CA ILE A 142 -28.53 -6.56 -0.77
C ILE A 142 -27.56 -7.73 -0.75
N SER A 143 -27.13 -8.17 -1.94
CA SER A 143 -26.25 -9.34 -2.05
C SER A 143 -24.88 -9.11 -1.42
N GLY A 144 -24.29 -10.15 -0.83
CA GLY A 144 -22.94 -10.09 -0.26
C GLY A 144 -21.88 -9.77 -1.32
N ALA A 145 -22.10 -10.19 -2.57
CA ALA A 145 -21.24 -9.86 -3.71
C ALA A 145 -21.26 -8.37 -4.06
N PHE A 146 -22.43 -7.72 -4.00
CA PHE A 146 -22.52 -6.28 -4.20
C PHE A 146 -21.89 -5.50 -3.05
N ALA A 147 -22.18 -5.89 -1.80
CA ALA A 147 -21.56 -5.30 -0.63
C ALA A 147 -20.03 -5.44 -0.65
N PHE A 148 -19.52 -6.60 -1.09
CA PHE A 148 -18.08 -6.85 -1.26
C PHE A 148 -17.49 -5.96 -2.35
N ARG A 149 -18.19 -5.76 -3.47
CA ARG A 149 -17.74 -4.87 -4.55
C ARG A 149 -17.66 -3.41 -4.09
N LEU A 150 -18.66 -2.93 -3.37
CA LEU A 150 -18.67 -1.60 -2.76
C LEU A 150 -17.47 -1.42 -1.81
N TYR A 151 -17.18 -2.44 -1.01
CA TYR A 151 -16.05 -2.44 -0.09
C TYR A 151 -14.69 -2.47 -0.82
N ASP A 152 -14.47 -3.44 -1.70
CA ASP A 152 -13.18 -3.73 -2.32
C ASP A 152 -12.81 -2.70 -3.40
N GLU A 153 -13.76 -2.34 -4.27
CA GLU A 153 -13.49 -1.46 -5.41
C GLU A 153 -13.71 0.02 -5.08
N GLN A 154 -14.64 0.34 -4.17
CA GLN A 154 -15.06 1.72 -3.90
C GLN A 154 -14.70 2.18 -2.48
N GLY A 155 -14.14 1.31 -1.63
CA GLY A 155 -13.79 1.64 -0.25
C GLY A 155 -14.99 1.90 0.66
N PHE A 156 -16.21 1.58 0.21
CA PHE A 156 -17.46 1.84 0.90
C PHE A 156 -17.74 0.72 1.91
N PRO A 157 -17.75 1.00 3.22
CA PRO A 157 -17.66 -0.06 4.21
C PRO A 157 -19.00 -0.78 4.42
N LEU A 158 -18.90 -2.06 4.82
CA LEU A 158 -20.06 -2.93 5.04
C LEU A 158 -21.03 -2.35 6.08
N ASP A 159 -20.52 -1.76 7.15
CA ASP A 159 -21.34 -1.23 8.25
C ASP A 159 -22.25 -0.07 7.80
N LEU A 160 -21.79 0.75 6.86
CA LEU A 160 -22.62 1.78 6.24
C LEU A 160 -23.63 1.18 5.26
N THR A 161 -23.24 0.15 4.52
CA THR A 161 -24.16 -0.61 3.66
C THR A 161 -25.31 -1.21 4.49
N GLU A 162 -25.00 -1.83 5.63
CA GLU A 162 -25.98 -2.37 6.58
C GLU A 162 -26.85 -1.28 7.20
N LEU A 163 -26.27 -0.15 7.59
CA LEU A 163 -27.01 0.98 8.15
C LEU A 163 -28.03 1.52 7.14
N MET A 164 -27.60 1.77 5.91
CA MET A 164 -28.45 2.31 4.85
C MET A 164 -29.52 1.30 4.42
N ALA A 165 -29.19 0.01 4.37
CA ALA A 165 -30.15 -1.05 4.11
C ALA A 165 -31.24 -1.06 5.19
N ARG A 166 -30.85 -1.03 6.47
CA ARG A 166 -31.79 -1.04 7.60
C ARG A 166 -32.76 0.15 7.59
N GLU A 167 -32.27 1.35 7.26
CA GLU A 167 -33.11 2.55 7.16
C GLU A 167 -34.17 2.45 6.05
N ARG A 168 -33.95 1.58 5.06
CA ARG A 168 -34.90 1.28 3.98
C ARG A 168 -35.74 0.02 4.21
N GLY A 169 -35.60 -0.62 5.37
CA GLY A 169 -36.21 -1.91 5.64
C GLY A 169 -35.65 -3.04 4.77
N LEU A 170 -34.42 -2.91 4.28
CA LEU A 170 -33.67 -3.93 3.54
C LEU A 170 -32.72 -4.68 4.49
N SER A 171 -32.33 -5.88 4.07
CA SER A 171 -31.27 -6.66 4.70
C SER A 171 -30.01 -6.67 3.83
N VAL A 172 -28.87 -7.06 4.40
CA VAL A 172 -27.62 -7.30 3.68
C VAL A 172 -27.21 -8.74 3.95
N ASP A 173 -26.81 -9.46 2.90
CA ASP A 173 -26.21 -10.78 3.02
C ASP A 173 -24.76 -10.68 3.52
N VAL A 174 -24.63 -10.49 4.83
CA VAL A 174 -23.34 -10.42 5.54
C VAL A 174 -22.58 -11.76 5.42
N ALA A 175 -23.29 -12.89 5.39
CA ALA A 175 -22.66 -14.20 5.27
C ALA A 175 -21.96 -14.35 3.91
N GLY A 176 -22.62 -13.97 2.82
CA GLY A 176 -22.03 -13.95 1.48
C GLY A 176 -20.86 -12.97 1.35
N PHE A 177 -20.93 -11.82 2.01
CA PHE A 177 -19.81 -10.88 2.10
C PHE A 177 -18.58 -11.50 2.79
N GLU A 178 -18.79 -12.12 3.95
CA GLU A 178 -17.70 -12.76 4.72
C GLU A 178 -17.06 -13.93 3.96
N VAL A 179 -17.84 -14.70 3.20
CA VAL A 179 -17.30 -15.75 2.32
C VAL A 179 -16.33 -15.16 1.27
N LEU A 180 -16.65 -14.01 0.68
CA LEU A 180 -15.79 -13.35 -0.30
C LEU A 180 -14.57 -12.71 0.35
N MET A 181 -14.72 -12.12 1.54
CA MET A 181 -13.60 -11.63 2.35
C MET A 181 -12.64 -12.75 2.72
N GLU A 182 -13.15 -13.90 3.16
CA GLU A 182 -12.31 -15.06 3.48
C GLU A 182 -11.68 -15.65 2.22
N LYS A 183 -12.35 -15.63 1.06
CA LYS A 183 -11.73 -16.03 -0.21
C LYS A 183 -10.56 -15.11 -0.58
N GLN A 184 -10.72 -13.79 -0.46
CA GLN A 184 -9.66 -12.82 -0.71
C GLN A 184 -8.48 -13.01 0.25
N ARG A 185 -8.76 -13.14 1.56
CA ARG A 185 -7.75 -13.45 2.58
C ARG A 185 -7.10 -14.81 2.37
N ALA A 186 -7.85 -15.81 1.92
CA ALA A 186 -7.36 -17.14 1.65
C ALA A 186 -6.46 -17.17 0.42
N MET A 187 -6.73 -16.39 -0.63
CA MET A 187 -5.83 -16.28 -1.78
C MET A 187 -4.49 -15.63 -1.40
N ALA A 188 -4.53 -14.52 -0.65
CA ALA A 188 -3.31 -13.88 -0.13
C ALA A 188 -2.52 -14.81 0.80
N ARG A 189 -3.22 -15.53 1.69
CA ARG A 189 -2.62 -16.55 2.56
C ARG A 189 -2.16 -17.77 1.78
N ALA A 190 -2.82 -18.22 0.71
CA ALA A 190 -2.48 -19.44 -0.01
C ALA A 190 -1.17 -19.29 -0.79
N ALA A 191 -0.88 -18.12 -1.35
CA ALA A 191 0.40 -17.86 -2.00
C ALA A 191 1.58 -17.96 -1.01
N GLN A 192 1.43 -17.37 0.17
CA GLN A 192 2.46 -17.38 1.23
C GLN A 192 2.53 -18.73 1.98
N LYS A 193 1.38 -19.36 2.24
CA LYS A 193 1.24 -20.60 3.02
C LYS A 193 1.61 -21.84 2.20
N LYS A 194 1.43 -21.86 0.87
CA LYS A 194 1.83 -23.01 0.04
C LYS A 194 3.35 -23.20 0.04
N GLN A 195 4.12 -22.12 -0.07
CA GLN A 195 5.59 -22.14 0.02
C GLN A 195 6.06 -22.54 1.43
N ILE A 196 5.44 -21.99 2.49
CA ILE A 196 5.78 -22.35 3.88
C ILE A 196 5.41 -23.81 4.20
N ILE A 197 4.27 -24.31 3.74
CA ILE A 197 3.85 -25.70 3.98
C ILE A 197 4.79 -26.68 3.26
N GLU A 198 5.12 -26.44 1.98
CA GLU A 198 6.03 -27.30 1.22
C GLU A 198 7.44 -27.36 1.86
N LEU A 199 7.93 -26.25 2.41
CA LEU A 199 9.22 -26.20 3.13
C LEU A 199 9.16 -26.82 4.54
N SER A 200 8.04 -26.64 5.26
CA SER A 200 7.87 -27.17 6.63
C SER A 200 7.58 -28.67 6.69
N GLN A 201 7.20 -29.28 5.56
CA GLN A 201 7.03 -30.73 5.42
C GLN A 201 8.36 -31.46 5.17
N ILE A 202 9.47 -30.73 5.02
CA ILE A 202 10.78 -31.33 4.85
C ILE A 202 11.23 -31.85 6.21
N GLU A 203 11.36 -33.17 6.34
CA GLU A 203 11.79 -33.88 7.56
C GLU A 203 13.29 -33.71 7.88
N THR A 204 13.95 -32.66 7.37
CA THR A 204 15.36 -32.39 7.68
C THR A 204 15.48 -31.56 8.96
N GLN A 205 16.33 -31.99 9.88
CA GLN A 205 16.73 -31.21 11.06
C GLN A 205 18.23 -30.87 11.04
N THR A 206 18.90 -31.10 9.92
CA THR A 206 20.35 -30.93 9.81
C THR A 206 20.69 -29.43 9.81
N PRO A 207 21.30 -28.89 10.87
CA PRO A 207 21.52 -27.46 10.97
C PRO A 207 22.65 -27.01 10.02
N THR A 208 22.47 -25.86 9.39
CA THR A 208 23.52 -25.21 8.59
C THR A 208 24.06 -23.99 9.34
N ARG A 209 25.39 -23.92 9.50
CA ARG A 209 26.07 -22.73 10.03
C ARG A 209 26.16 -21.66 8.93
N PHE A 210 25.45 -20.55 9.11
CA PHE A 210 25.53 -19.42 8.19
C PHE A 210 26.76 -18.53 8.49
N VAL A 211 27.55 -18.23 7.46
CA VAL A 211 28.74 -17.34 7.53
C VAL A 211 28.69 -16.20 6.51
N GLY A 212 27.57 -16.05 5.80
CA GLY A 212 27.43 -15.18 4.63
C GLY A 212 27.38 -13.68 4.90
N TYR A 213 27.46 -13.24 6.16
CA TYR A 213 27.58 -11.81 6.50
C TYR A 213 28.98 -11.26 6.22
N ASP A 214 30.01 -12.11 6.36
CA ASP A 214 31.41 -11.68 6.29
C ASP A 214 32.16 -12.29 5.10
N THR A 215 31.73 -13.47 4.62
CA THR A 215 32.33 -14.12 3.45
C THR A 215 31.29 -14.44 2.38
N LEU A 216 31.73 -14.48 1.12
CA LEU A 216 30.93 -14.93 -0.04
C LEU A 216 31.29 -16.34 -0.49
N SER A 217 32.31 -16.96 0.12
CA SER A 217 32.72 -18.34 -0.18
C SER A 217 33.09 -19.08 1.10
N THR A 218 32.84 -20.38 1.14
CA THR A 218 33.20 -21.21 2.29
C THR A 218 33.40 -22.68 1.89
N PRO A 219 34.43 -23.37 2.43
CA PRO A 219 34.48 -24.81 2.36
C PRO A 219 33.34 -25.40 3.20
N ALA A 220 32.75 -26.49 2.72
CA ALA A 220 31.60 -27.14 3.34
C ALA A 220 31.59 -28.64 3.02
N THR A 221 30.82 -29.38 3.82
CA THR A 221 30.53 -30.80 3.59
C THR A 221 29.06 -30.95 3.24
N VAL A 222 28.77 -31.74 2.20
CA VAL A 222 27.39 -32.11 1.86
C VAL A 222 26.84 -33.05 2.93
N GLN A 223 25.81 -32.60 3.64
CA GLN A 223 25.19 -33.34 4.74
C GLN A 223 23.99 -34.16 4.28
N GLU A 224 23.20 -33.60 3.36
CA GLU A 224 21.94 -34.20 2.93
C GLU A 224 21.56 -33.72 1.53
N VAL A 225 20.84 -34.55 0.79
CA VAL A 225 20.20 -34.17 -0.47
C VAL A 225 18.71 -34.45 -0.34
N VAL A 226 17.91 -33.40 -0.49
CA VAL A 226 16.46 -33.42 -0.30
C VAL A 226 15.79 -33.33 -1.67
N ALA A 227 15.02 -34.35 -2.03
CA ALA A 227 14.20 -34.35 -3.23
C ALA A 227 12.80 -33.77 -2.94
N LEU A 228 12.42 -32.73 -3.67
CA LEU A 228 11.17 -31.96 -3.52
C LEU A 228 10.41 -31.94 -4.84
N LYS A 229 9.63 -32.99 -5.13
CA LYS A 229 8.86 -33.16 -6.39
C LYS A 229 9.68 -32.87 -7.65
N ASP A 230 9.70 -31.61 -8.09
CA ASP A 230 10.33 -31.11 -9.32
C ASP A 230 11.65 -30.37 -9.06
N LYS A 231 12.16 -30.38 -7.82
CA LYS A 231 13.38 -29.69 -7.40
C LYS A 231 14.21 -30.58 -6.50
N THR A 232 15.51 -30.32 -6.47
CA THR A 232 16.43 -30.95 -5.52
C THR A 232 17.19 -29.89 -4.77
N ALA A 233 17.29 -30.06 -3.45
CA ALA A 233 18.05 -29.16 -2.58
C ALA A 233 19.21 -29.91 -1.94
N VAL A 234 20.37 -29.26 -1.89
CA VAL A 234 21.56 -29.74 -1.18
C VAL A 234 21.65 -29.02 0.16
N VAL A 235 21.88 -29.77 1.23
CA VAL A 235 22.13 -29.23 2.57
C VAL A 235 23.62 -29.33 2.86
N LEU A 236 24.20 -28.21 3.28
CA LEU A 236 25.59 -28.08 3.68
C LEU A 236 25.70 -27.88 5.19
N ASP A 237 26.80 -28.30 5.80
CA ASP A 237 27.11 -28.02 7.21
C ASP A 237 27.38 -26.52 7.47
N THR A 238 28.00 -25.84 6.51
CA THR A 238 28.31 -24.40 6.53
C THR A 238 27.94 -23.77 5.19
N SER A 239 27.37 -22.57 5.19
CA SER A 239 27.02 -21.87 3.95
C SER A 239 27.24 -20.36 4.04
N ALA A 240 27.73 -19.79 2.94
CA ALA A 240 27.79 -18.34 2.72
C ALA A 240 26.51 -17.77 2.07
N ALA A 241 25.58 -18.62 1.63
CA ALA A 241 24.33 -18.20 1.00
C ALA A 241 23.33 -17.67 2.03
N TYR A 242 22.83 -16.48 1.78
CA TYR A 242 21.67 -15.95 2.45
C TYR A 242 20.45 -16.74 1.98
N ALA A 243 19.69 -17.27 2.92
CA ALA A 243 18.42 -17.92 2.62
C ALA A 243 17.30 -16.86 2.59
N GLU A 244 16.37 -17.02 1.66
CA GLU A 244 15.21 -16.13 1.49
C GLU A 244 14.44 -15.93 2.80
N MET A 245 14.49 -14.70 3.35
CA MET A 245 13.77 -14.30 4.56
C MET A 245 13.74 -12.77 4.71
N GLY A 246 12.83 -12.25 5.53
CA GLY A 246 12.77 -10.81 5.84
C GLY A 246 12.52 -9.90 4.63
N GLY A 247 11.90 -10.42 3.57
CA GLY A 247 11.70 -9.71 2.30
C GLY A 247 12.89 -9.79 1.34
N GLN A 248 14.08 -10.20 1.79
CA GLN A 248 15.24 -10.42 0.94
C GLN A 248 15.17 -11.78 0.24
N VAL A 249 15.37 -11.78 -1.08
CA VAL A 249 15.47 -13.01 -1.87
C VAL A 249 16.72 -13.82 -1.52
N GLY A 250 16.63 -15.13 -1.64
CA GLY A 250 17.74 -16.04 -1.42
C GLY A 250 18.86 -15.85 -2.45
N ASP A 251 20.08 -16.17 -2.04
CA ASP A 251 21.22 -16.16 -2.95
C ASP A 251 21.21 -17.33 -3.92
N SER A 252 21.70 -17.03 -5.11
CA SER A 252 22.25 -18.00 -6.06
C SER A 252 23.77 -18.12 -5.86
N GLY A 253 24.35 -19.15 -6.46
CA GLY A 253 25.78 -19.39 -6.40
C GLY A 253 26.16 -20.70 -7.05
N GLU A 254 27.34 -21.18 -6.69
CA GLU A 254 27.93 -22.39 -7.24
C GLU A 254 28.48 -23.24 -6.09
N ILE A 255 28.29 -24.56 -6.18
CA ILE A 255 28.99 -25.55 -5.37
C ILE A 255 30.04 -26.19 -6.28
N VAL A 256 31.29 -26.24 -5.84
CA VAL A 256 32.39 -26.86 -6.60
C VAL A 256 33.07 -27.92 -5.74
N GLY A 257 33.20 -29.14 -6.25
CA GLY A 257 33.85 -30.25 -5.52
C GLY A 257 33.92 -31.51 -6.37
N ALA A 258 34.84 -32.42 -6.04
CA ALA A 258 35.05 -33.67 -6.78
C ALA A 258 35.24 -33.50 -8.31
N GLY A 259 35.74 -32.34 -8.77
CA GLY A 259 35.90 -32.02 -10.20
C GLY A 259 34.59 -31.67 -10.92
N GLN A 260 33.48 -31.50 -10.19
CA GLN A 260 32.17 -31.11 -10.69
C GLN A 260 31.78 -29.72 -10.17
N LEU A 261 30.84 -29.09 -10.90
CA LEU A 261 30.24 -27.79 -10.57
C LEU A 261 28.72 -27.96 -10.59
N TRP A 262 28.05 -27.43 -9.57
CA TRP A 262 26.60 -27.45 -9.44
C TRP A 262 26.07 -26.04 -9.25
N ASN A 263 25.11 -25.65 -10.08
CA ASN A 263 24.50 -24.33 -10.02
C ASN A 263 23.41 -24.29 -8.95
N VAL A 264 23.52 -23.34 -8.02
CA VAL A 264 22.49 -23.04 -7.03
C VAL A 264 21.65 -21.87 -7.53
N VAL A 265 20.38 -22.13 -7.83
CA VAL A 265 19.46 -21.10 -8.39
C VAL A 265 18.74 -20.30 -7.31
N ASN A 266 18.55 -20.87 -6.12
CA ASN A 266 17.96 -20.19 -4.97
C ASN A 266 18.36 -20.89 -3.67
N THR A 267 18.40 -20.13 -2.57
CA THR A 267 18.61 -20.67 -1.23
C THR A 267 17.43 -20.31 -0.35
N GLN A 268 16.80 -21.30 0.30
CA GLN A 268 15.70 -21.08 1.24
C GLN A 268 16.01 -21.73 2.58
N LYS A 269 15.22 -21.37 3.61
CA LYS A 269 15.41 -21.85 4.97
C LYS A 269 14.20 -22.62 5.44
N SER A 270 14.44 -23.79 6.05
CA SER A 270 13.43 -24.51 6.83
C SER A 270 14.01 -24.81 8.20
N GLY A 271 13.41 -24.26 9.26
CA GLY A 271 13.97 -24.34 10.61
C GLY A 271 15.39 -23.74 10.67
N ASN A 272 16.39 -24.55 10.99
CA ASN A 272 17.81 -24.17 11.01
C ASN A 272 18.60 -24.71 9.81
N THR A 273 17.91 -25.18 8.77
CA THR A 273 18.51 -25.83 7.59
C THR A 273 18.44 -24.91 6.38
N TRP A 274 19.57 -24.78 5.69
CA TRP A 274 19.65 -24.03 4.42
C TRP A 274 19.53 -25.03 3.26
N LEU A 275 18.52 -24.80 2.44
CA LEU A 275 18.19 -25.61 1.28
C LEU A 275 18.73 -24.88 0.04
N HIS A 276 19.83 -25.39 -0.52
CA HIS A 276 20.44 -24.86 -1.73
C HIS A 276 19.81 -25.58 -2.93
N PHE A 277 18.87 -24.94 -3.61
CA PHE A 277 18.18 -25.52 -4.75
C PHE A 277 19.10 -25.57 -5.96
N ILE A 278 19.34 -26.78 -6.45
CA ILE A 278 20.15 -27.03 -7.63
C ILE A 278 19.31 -26.81 -8.89
N GLU A 279 19.95 -26.33 -9.95
CA GLU A 279 19.35 -26.22 -11.28
C GLU A 279 18.78 -27.57 -11.75
N ALA A 280 17.62 -27.53 -12.40
CA ALA A 280 16.92 -28.74 -12.78
C ALA A 280 17.68 -29.49 -13.90
N GLY A 281 17.94 -30.78 -13.68
CA GLY A 281 18.64 -31.64 -14.64
C GLY A 281 20.14 -31.82 -14.35
N ASP A 282 20.70 -31.08 -13.40
CA ASP A 282 22.06 -31.31 -12.91
C ASP A 282 22.14 -32.58 -12.07
N GLU A 283 23.30 -33.26 -12.12
CA GLU A 283 23.65 -34.28 -11.12
C GLU A 283 23.71 -33.63 -9.72
N VAL A 284 23.58 -34.41 -8.65
CA VAL A 284 23.67 -33.89 -7.28
C VAL A 284 24.93 -34.40 -6.60
N PRO A 285 25.60 -33.57 -5.76
CA PRO A 285 26.78 -34.02 -5.05
C PRO A 285 26.42 -35.13 -4.07
N ALA A 286 27.29 -36.15 -3.97
CA ALA A 286 27.09 -37.23 -3.02
C ALA A 286 27.22 -36.72 -1.57
N VAL A 287 26.40 -37.25 -0.67
CA VAL A 287 26.51 -36.99 0.78
C VAL A 287 27.91 -37.35 1.28
N GLY A 288 28.49 -36.49 2.11
CA GLY A 288 29.86 -36.59 2.63
C GLY A 288 30.93 -35.94 1.76
N THR A 289 30.58 -35.46 0.55
CA THR A 289 31.54 -34.80 -0.34
C THR A 289 32.00 -33.46 0.25
N GLN A 290 33.31 -33.23 0.23
CA GLN A 290 33.91 -31.92 0.52
C GLN A 290 33.77 -31.02 -0.70
N VAL A 291 33.17 -29.85 -0.50
CA VAL A 291 32.88 -28.88 -1.56
C VAL A 291 33.27 -27.48 -1.11
N ASN A 292 33.42 -26.55 -2.06
CA ASN A 292 33.48 -25.12 -1.81
C ASN A 292 32.22 -24.48 -2.38
N PHE A 293 31.46 -23.78 -1.54
CA PHE A 293 30.32 -22.99 -1.98
C PHE A 293 30.74 -21.54 -2.21
N SER A 294 30.24 -20.90 -3.28
CA SER A 294 30.48 -19.50 -3.61
C SER A 294 29.20 -18.81 -4.05
N VAL A 295 28.89 -17.66 -3.44
CA VAL A 295 27.74 -16.82 -3.78
C VAL A 295 28.00 -16.05 -5.08
N GLU A 296 26.96 -15.88 -5.90
CA GLU A 296 27.01 -15.01 -7.08
C GLU A 296 27.19 -13.53 -6.66
N ARG A 297 28.44 -13.07 -6.65
CA ARG A 297 28.82 -11.78 -6.08
C ARG A 297 28.08 -10.57 -6.69
N PRO A 298 27.92 -10.42 -8.02
CA PRO A 298 27.21 -9.27 -8.58
C PRO A 298 25.76 -9.18 -8.09
N ARG A 299 25.01 -10.29 -8.12
CA ARG A 299 23.65 -10.38 -7.59
C ARG A 299 23.59 -10.05 -6.10
N ARG A 300 24.43 -10.66 -5.26
CA ARG A 300 24.47 -10.37 -3.82
C ARG A 300 24.67 -8.88 -3.56
N ARG A 301 25.61 -8.25 -4.27
CA ARG A 301 25.86 -6.81 -4.10
C ARG A 301 24.67 -5.97 -4.53
N ALA A 302 23.96 -6.33 -5.59
CA ALA A 302 22.73 -5.62 -5.95
C ALA A 302 21.65 -5.74 -4.86
N ILE A 303 21.46 -6.94 -4.30
CA ILE A 303 20.54 -7.19 -3.19
C ILE A 303 20.94 -6.38 -1.95
N GLU A 304 22.21 -6.38 -1.54
CA GLU A 304 22.71 -5.61 -0.40
C GLU A 304 22.45 -4.10 -0.55
N ARG A 305 22.63 -3.55 -1.76
CA ARG A 305 22.32 -2.13 -2.04
C ARG A 305 20.84 -1.84 -1.87
N HIS A 306 19.98 -2.67 -2.45
CA HIS A 306 18.54 -2.53 -2.29
C HIS A 306 18.09 -2.73 -0.84
N HIS A 307 18.71 -3.65 -0.11
CA HIS A 307 18.38 -3.86 1.30
C HIS A 307 18.76 -2.62 2.11
N SER A 308 20.02 -2.19 2.05
CA SER A 308 20.47 -1.03 2.81
C SER A 308 19.72 0.25 2.46
N VAL A 309 19.36 0.46 1.19
CA VAL A 309 18.55 1.64 0.82
C VAL A 309 17.10 1.53 1.28
N THR A 310 16.58 0.33 1.56
CA THR A 310 15.24 0.15 2.13
C THR A 310 15.19 0.74 3.54
N HIS A 311 16.24 0.58 4.34
CA HIS A 311 16.36 1.22 5.66
C HIS A 311 16.44 2.75 5.56
N LEU A 312 17.21 3.27 4.60
CA LEU A 312 17.26 4.71 4.34
C LEU A 312 15.91 5.27 3.87
N LEU A 313 15.20 4.51 3.02
CA LEU A 313 13.87 4.88 2.53
C LEU A 313 12.85 4.90 3.68
N HIS A 314 12.88 3.92 4.57
CA HIS A 314 12.00 3.85 5.72
C HIS A 314 12.26 5.01 6.70
N TRP A 315 13.52 5.31 6.96
CA TRP A 315 13.90 6.51 7.72
C TRP A 315 13.45 7.80 7.05
N ALA A 316 13.67 7.96 5.74
CA ALA A 316 13.26 9.16 5.00
C ALA A 316 11.73 9.33 4.96
N LEU A 317 10.97 8.23 4.92
CA LEU A 317 9.52 8.24 5.03
C LEU A 317 9.08 8.83 6.38
N HIS A 318 9.77 8.50 7.46
CA HIS A 318 9.51 9.04 8.79
C HIS A 318 9.85 10.52 8.92
N GLU A 319 10.93 10.98 8.27
CA GLU A 319 11.32 12.39 8.28
C GLU A 319 10.40 13.27 7.42
N VAL A 320 9.98 12.79 6.25
CA VAL A 320 9.28 13.60 5.25
C VAL A 320 7.75 13.46 5.31
N VAL A 321 7.26 12.27 5.69
CA VAL A 321 5.82 11.95 5.59
C VAL A 321 5.16 11.85 6.96
N SER A 322 5.58 10.91 7.79
CA SER A 322 4.93 10.64 9.09
C SER A 322 5.77 9.67 9.92
N LYS A 323 5.97 10.00 11.20
CA LYS A 323 6.63 9.12 12.20
C LYS A 323 5.79 7.87 12.51
N GLU A 324 4.51 7.88 12.16
CA GLU A 324 3.55 6.80 12.37
C GLU A 324 3.42 5.87 11.15
N ALA A 325 4.16 6.12 10.08
CA ALA A 325 4.22 5.21 8.95
C ALA A 325 4.90 3.91 9.38
N THR A 326 4.26 2.77 9.14
CA THR A 326 4.76 1.44 9.52
C THR A 326 4.81 0.54 8.29
N GLN A 327 5.87 -0.26 8.19
CA GLN A 327 6.00 -1.26 7.15
C GLN A 327 4.82 -2.25 7.20
N LYS A 328 4.27 -2.57 6.03
CA LYS A 328 3.22 -3.58 5.78
C LYS A 328 3.72 -4.73 4.90
N GLY A 329 4.85 -4.56 4.25
CA GLY A 329 5.44 -5.53 3.33
C GLY A 329 6.75 -4.98 2.77
N SER A 330 7.67 -5.88 2.44
CA SER A 330 8.93 -5.53 1.80
C SER A 330 9.36 -6.66 0.87
N PHE A 331 9.95 -6.27 -0.25
CA PHE A 331 10.63 -7.17 -1.18
C PHE A 331 11.96 -6.53 -1.57
N VAL A 332 13.03 -7.30 -1.50
CA VAL A 332 14.39 -6.87 -1.81
C VAL A 332 15.02 -7.91 -2.75
N GLY A 333 15.07 -7.55 -4.03
CA GLY A 333 15.66 -8.38 -5.09
C GLY A 333 16.91 -7.75 -5.70
N PRO A 334 17.54 -8.43 -6.68
CA PRO A 334 18.69 -7.87 -7.39
C PRO A 334 18.30 -6.75 -8.35
N ASP A 335 17.07 -6.76 -8.88
CA ASP A 335 16.63 -5.82 -9.91
C ASP A 335 15.93 -4.59 -9.31
N LYS A 336 15.21 -4.78 -8.20
CA LYS A 336 14.41 -3.75 -7.54
C LYS A 336 14.11 -4.07 -6.08
N LEU A 337 13.56 -3.08 -5.39
CA LEU A 337 12.87 -3.23 -4.12
C LEU A 337 11.44 -2.71 -4.18
N THR A 338 10.58 -3.24 -3.29
CA THR A 338 9.29 -2.62 -2.99
C THR A 338 9.12 -2.46 -1.49
N PHE A 339 8.58 -1.32 -1.06
CA PHE A 339 8.31 -1.02 0.33
C PHE A 339 6.85 -0.62 0.50
N ASP A 340 6.11 -1.40 1.29
CA ASP A 340 4.70 -1.17 1.56
C ASP A 340 4.52 -0.57 2.94
N PHE A 341 3.67 0.45 3.05
CA PHE A 341 3.48 1.19 4.28
C PHE A 341 2.06 1.75 4.40
N ASN A 342 1.60 1.98 5.65
CA ASN A 342 0.35 2.72 5.86
C ASN A 342 0.58 4.21 5.62
N SER A 343 -0.11 4.77 4.64
CA SER A 343 -0.17 6.21 4.41
C SER A 343 -1.33 6.56 3.47
N GLN A 344 -1.60 7.87 3.37
CA GLN A 344 -2.32 8.42 2.23
C GLN A 344 -1.41 8.44 0.99
N ALA A 345 -1.97 8.76 -0.17
CA ALA A 345 -1.17 8.99 -1.37
C ALA A 345 -0.13 10.09 -1.10
N LEU A 346 1.14 9.79 -1.39
CA LEU A 346 2.20 10.78 -1.23
C LEU A 346 2.05 11.87 -2.29
N THR A 347 2.32 13.11 -1.89
CA THR A 347 2.41 14.20 -2.87
C THR A 347 3.65 14.03 -3.75
N PRO A 348 3.64 14.52 -5.00
CA PRO A 348 4.83 14.50 -5.85
C PRO A 348 6.05 15.17 -5.21
N GLN A 349 5.83 16.17 -4.35
CA GLN A 349 6.89 16.84 -3.61
C GLN A 349 7.50 15.94 -2.53
N GLN A 350 6.67 15.25 -1.74
CA GLN A 350 7.16 14.29 -0.73
C GLN A 350 7.98 13.17 -1.36
N VAL A 351 7.54 12.62 -2.50
CA VAL A 351 8.32 11.58 -3.22
C VAL A 351 9.69 12.11 -3.63
N ARG A 352 9.75 13.34 -4.17
CA ARG A 352 11.02 13.99 -4.53
C ARG A 352 11.91 14.25 -3.32
N ASP A 353 11.34 14.75 -2.23
CA ASP A 353 12.10 15.08 -1.01
C ASP A 353 12.66 13.83 -0.35
N MET A 354 11.90 12.73 -0.33
CA MET A 354 12.38 11.42 0.13
C MET A 354 13.54 10.92 -0.74
N GLU A 355 13.38 10.90 -2.06
CA GLU A 355 14.45 10.46 -2.97
C GLU A 355 15.72 11.30 -2.80
N LYS A 356 15.58 12.63 -2.69
CA LYS A 356 16.70 13.54 -2.44
C LYS A 356 17.38 13.24 -1.11
N LEU A 357 16.61 13.13 -0.03
CA LEU A 357 17.12 12.91 1.32
C LEU A 357 17.89 11.58 1.41
N VAL A 358 17.39 10.52 0.79
CA VAL A 358 18.09 9.22 0.71
C VAL A 358 19.42 9.37 -0.05
N ASN A 359 19.42 10.02 -1.21
CA ASN A 359 20.65 10.22 -1.99
C ASN A 359 21.68 11.11 -1.24
N GLU A 360 21.23 12.09 -0.46
CA GLU A 360 22.11 12.86 0.43
C GLU A 360 22.82 11.96 1.46
N ARG A 361 22.07 11.07 2.14
CA ARG A 361 22.67 10.10 3.09
C ARG A 361 23.60 9.10 2.41
N ILE A 362 23.34 8.74 1.16
CA ILE A 362 24.23 7.91 0.35
C ILE A 362 25.56 8.63 0.10
N LEU A 363 25.51 9.91 -0.29
CA LEU A 363 26.71 10.72 -0.56
C LEU A 363 27.56 10.98 0.69
N GLU A 364 26.94 11.02 1.88
CA GLU A 364 27.66 11.10 3.16
C GLU A 364 28.58 9.89 3.40
N ASN A 365 28.34 8.76 2.72
CA ASN A 365 29.07 7.50 2.88
C ASN A 365 29.22 7.08 4.36
N SER A 366 28.12 7.21 5.11
CA SER A 366 28.02 6.83 6.51
C SER A 366 28.30 5.33 6.70
N CYS A 367 28.88 4.97 7.85
CA CYS A 367 29.09 3.57 8.22
C CYS A 367 27.74 2.83 8.34
N VAL A 368 27.70 1.60 7.82
CA VAL A 368 26.63 0.63 8.06
C VAL A 368 27.22 -0.50 8.90
N SER A 369 26.67 -0.70 10.10
CA SER A 369 27.17 -1.67 11.07
C SER A 369 26.04 -2.46 11.70
N TRP A 370 26.37 -3.53 12.41
CA TRP A 370 25.37 -4.34 13.10
C TRP A 370 25.94 -4.96 14.37
N SER A 371 25.03 -5.21 15.31
CA SER A 371 25.33 -5.80 16.61
C SER A 371 24.27 -6.86 16.94
N GLU A 372 24.71 -7.99 17.46
CA GLU A 372 23.83 -8.96 18.11
C GLU A 372 23.70 -8.59 19.59
N VAL A 373 22.49 -8.32 20.02
CA VAL A 373 22.19 -7.85 21.39
C VAL A 373 21.02 -8.63 21.97
N PRO A 374 20.97 -8.81 23.30
CA PRO A 374 19.78 -9.37 23.95
C PRO A 374 18.55 -8.50 23.66
N PHE A 375 17.44 -9.11 23.23
CA PHE A 375 16.22 -8.38 22.91
C PHE A 375 15.71 -7.57 24.11
N ALA A 376 15.89 -8.10 25.32
CA ALA A 376 15.51 -7.44 26.57
C ALA A 376 16.21 -6.09 26.79
N GLU A 377 17.43 -5.90 26.26
CA GLU A 377 18.21 -4.65 26.43
C GLU A 377 17.75 -3.53 25.50
N ILE A 378 17.21 -3.89 24.33
CA ILE A 378 16.74 -2.92 23.32
C ILE A 378 15.21 -2.77 23.31
N LYS A 379 14.50 -3.62 24.04
CA LYS A 379 13.04 -3.57 24.17
C LYS A 379 12.62 -2.23 24.80
N GLY A 380 11.89 -1.42 24.04
CA GLY A 380 11.41 -0.10 24.48
C GLY A 380 12.23 1.08 23.95
N ARG A 381 13.32 0.82 23.19
CA ARG A 381 14.00 1.86 22.41
C ARG A 381 13.17 2.24 21.19
N GLU A 382 12.56 3.43 21.23
CA GLU A 382 11.73 3.97 20.13
C GLU A 382 12.54 4.31 18.87
N ASP A 383 13.84 4.52 19.03
CA ASP A 383 14.77 4.82 17.95
C ASP A 383 15.31 3.57 17.23
N ILE A 384 15.02 2.37 17.74
CA ILE A 384 15.27 1.10 17.05
C ILE A 384 13.93 0.57 16.53
N MET A 385 13.75 0.62 15.22
CA MET A 385 12.50 0.16 14.62
C MET A 385 12.34 -1.35 14.74
N GLN A 386 11.14 -1.75 15.15
CA GLN A 386 10.73 -3.14 15.32
C GLN A 386 9.51 -3.38 14.43
N PHE A 387 9.52 -4.49 13.68
CA PHE A 387 8.37 -4.88 12.88
C PHE A 387 7.28 -5.46 13.78
N PHE A 388 6.07 -4.92 13.67
CA PHE A 388 4.96 -5.23 14.55
C PHE A 388 4.37 -6.60 14.20
N GLY A 389 4.38 -7.53 15.16
CA GLY A 389 3.81 -8.88 15.01
C GLY A 389 4.84 -10.01 14.93
N ASP A 390 6.13 -9.69 14.81
CA ASP A 390 7.20 -10.69 14.81
C ASP A 390 7.51 -11.18 16.23
N LYS A 391 7.73 -12.50 16.36
CA LYS A 391 8.26 -13.10 17.59
C LYS A 391 9.77 -13.07 17.52
N TYR A 392 10.38 -12.18 18.30
CA TYR A 392 11.83 -12.11 18.44
C TYR A 392 12.34 -13.17 19.42
N GLY A 393 13.49 -13.76 19.10
CA GLY A 393 14.23 -14.62 20.03
C GLY A 393 14.93 -13.81 21.12
N ASP A 394 15.66 -14.50 22.00
CA ASP A 394 16.37 -13.87 23.12
C ASP A 394 17.48 -12.92 22.65
N VAL A 395 18.09 -13.20 21.49
CA VAL A 395 19.11 -12.39 20.83
C VAL A 395 18.57 -11.91 19.48
N VAL A 396 18.74 -10.63 19.20
CA VAL A 396 18.35 -9.99 17.93
C VAL A 396 19.54 -9.28 17.30
N ARG A 397 19.50 -9.17 15.98
CA ARG A 397 20.47 -8.40 15.20
C ARG A 397 19.91 -7.02 14.90
N VAL A 398 20.59 -5.99 15.39
CA VAL A 398 20.28 -4.59 15.09
C VAL A 398 21.22 -4.12 13.99
N VAL A 399 20.66 -3.62 12.89
CA VAL A 399 21.42 -2.94 11.83
C VAL A 399 21.31 -1.45 12.07
N GLN A 400 22.44 -0.77 11.96
CA GLN A 400 22.59 0.67 12.19
C GLN A 400 23.23 1.32 10.96
N ILE A 401 22.66 2.44 10.51
CA ILE A 401 23.21 3.32 9.49
C ILE A 401 23.52 4.69 10.10
N GLY A 402 24.75 5.16 9.90
CA GLY A 402 25.27 6.38 10.51
C GLY A 402 25.72 6.17 11.95
N GLY A 403 26.25 7.24 12.57
CA GLY A 403 26.80 7.17 13.93
C GLY A 403 28.12 6.40 14.03
N GLN A 404 28.46 5.99 15.24
CA GLN A 404 29.65 5.18 15.51
C GLN A 404 29.32 3.69 15.35
N ALA A 405 30.21 2.94 14.70
CA ALA A 405 29.99 1.52 14.43
C ALA A 405 29.64 0.76 15.72
N GLN A 406 28.56 -0.02 15.68
CA GLN A 406 28.07 -0.86 16.78
C GLN A 406 27.65 -0.12 18.07
N ALA A 407 27.66 1.21 18.08
CA ALA A 407 27.30 2.02 19.25
C ALA A 407 25.79 2.21 19.44
N LEU A 408 24.97 1.77 18.48
CA LEU A 408 23.51 1.94 18.44
C LEU A 408 23.09 3.41 18.61
N ASN A 409 23.72 4.29 17.83
CA ASN A 409 23.47 5.74 17.79
C ASN A 409 23.38 6.30 16.35
N GLY A 410 23.00 5.46 15.39
CA GLY A 410 22.77 5.88 14.01
C GLY A 410 21.40 6.55 13.84
N TYR A 411 21.20 7.23 12.71
CA TYR A 411 19.92 7.87 12.40
C TYR A 411 18.87 6.87 11.88
N SER A 412 19.30 5.72 11.37
CA SER A 412 18.43 4.59 11.04
C SER A 412 18.94 3.35 11.77
N MET A 413 18.10 2.78 12.62
CA MET A 413 18.38 1.55 13.36
C MET A 413 17.16 0.64 13.31
N GLU A 414 17.34 -0.60 12.88
CA GLU A 414 16.24 -1.54 12.74
C GLU A 414 16.66 -2.97 13.10
N LEU A 415 15.72 -3.77 13.61
CA LEU A 415 15.92 -5.21 13.75
C LEU A 415 15.90 -5.87 12.37
N CYS A 416 17.07 -6.31 11.90
CA CYS A 416 17.19 -6.86 10.56
C CYS A 416 18.27 -7.95 10.49
N ALA A 417 17.87 -9.10 9.95
CA ALA A 417 18.75 -10.23 9.67
C ALA A 417 19.26 -10.24 8.21
N GLY A 418 19.06 -9.16 7.45
CA GLY A 418 19.48 -9.04 6.06
C GLY A 418 20.98 -8.87 5.85
N THR A 419 21.41 -9.06 4.61
CA THR A 419 22.76 -8.66 4.18
C THR A 419 22.78 -7.20 3.78
N HIS A 420 23.83 -6.46 4.16
CA HIS A 420 23.93 -5.03 3.95
C HIS A 420 25.31 -4.65 3.38
N VAL A 421 25.36 -3.50 2.72
CA VAL A 421 26.63 -2.84 2.39
C VAL A 421 27.37 -2.40 3.67
N ARG A 422 28.66 -2.01 3.58
CA ARG A 422 29.44 -1.55 4.74
C ARG A 422 29.45 -0.02 4.88
N GLY A 423 29.25 0.71 3.79
CA GLY A 423 29.03 2.16 3.80
C GLY A 423 27.90 2.57 2.87
N THR A 424 27.16 3.64 3.20
CA THR A 424 26.02 4.09 2.39
C THR A 424 26.42 4.47 0.96
N GLY A 425 27.66 4.87 0.71
CA GLY A 425 28.16 5.18 -0.63
C GLY A 425 28.23 3.96 -1.57
N GLU A 426 28.28 2.73 -1.04
CA GLU A 426 28.24 1.51 -1.85
C GLU A 426 26.88 1.26 -2.52
N ILE A 427 25.82 1.92 -2.02
CA ILE A 427 24.47 1.88 -2.59
C ILE A 427 24.47 2.46 -4.01
N GLY A 428 25.23 3.53 -4.24
CA GLY A 428 25.20 4.28 -5.50
C GLY A 428 23.89 5.04 -5.69
N LEU A 429 23.56 5.41 -6.94
CA LEU A 429 22.35 6.17 -7.24
C LEU A 429 21.09 5.45 -6.74
N PHE A 430 20.17 6.18 -6.11
CA PHE A 430 18.85 5.67 -5.72
C PHE A 430 17.75 6.42 -6.46
N ARG A 431 16.72 5.67 -6.91
CA ARG A 431 15.59 6.19 -7.69
C ARG A 431 14.28 5.54 -7.25
N ILE A 432 13.28 6.36 -6.97
CA ILE A 432 11.89 5.92 -6.85
C ILE A 432 11.31 5.83 -8.27
N VAL A 433 10.82 4.63 -8.61
CA VAL A 433 10.22 4.32 -9.92
C VAL A 433 8.73 4.65 -9.90
N ALA A 434 8.04 4.26 -8.84
CA ALA A 434 6.60 4.46 -8.73
C ALA A 434 6.13 4.52 -7.27
N GLU A 435 5.00 5.19 -7.09
CA GLU A 435 4.22 5.21 -5.86
C GLU A 435 2.76 4.90 -6.20
N SER A 436 2.15 3.92 -5.53
CA SER A 436 0.79 3.47 -5.86
C SER A 436 0.00 2.91 -4.67
N ALA A 437 -1.33 2.94 -4.77
CA ALA A 437 -2.19 2.24 -3.81
C ALA A 437 -2.12 0.73 -4.07
N ILE A 438 -2.01 -0.08 -3.02
CA ILE A 438 -2.13 -1.54 -3.13
C ILE A 438 -3.30 -2.10 -2.34
N ALA A 439 -3.78 -1.37 -1.33
CA ALA A 439 -4.98 -1.66 -0.57
C ALA A 439 -5.48 -0.36 0.10
N ALA A 440 -6.68 -0.40 0.69
CA ALA A 440 -7.23 0.74 1.43
C ALA A 440 -6.30 1.16 2.58
N GLY A 441 -5.70 2.34 2.47
CA GLY A 441 -4.75 2.88 3.45
C GLY A 441 -3.35 2.27 3.43
N VAL A 442 -3.00 1.52 2.37
CA VAL A 442 -1.65 0.97 2.16
C VAL A 442 -1.10 1.41 0.82
N ARG A 443 0.10 1.98 0.84
CA ARG A 443 0.84 2.47 -0.33
C ARG A 443 2.07 1.60 -0.55
N ARG A 444 2.52 1.54 -1.80
CA ARG A 444 3.76 0.89 -2.21
C ARG A 444 4.67 1.91 -2.88
N ILE A 445 5.92 1.93 -2.47
CA ILE A 445 7.02 2.52 -3.25
C ILE A 445 7.73 1.36 -3.97
N GLU A 446 7.89 1.49 -5.29
CA GLU A 446 8.82 0.68 -6.07
C GLU A 446 10.06 1.54 -6.37
N ALA A 447 11.25 0.99 -6.11
CA ALA A 447 12.49 1.72 -6.25
C ALA A 447 13.66 0.82 -6.70
N VAL A 448 14.72 1.46 -7.17
CA VAL A 448 15.95 0.81 -7.65
C VAL A 448 17.18 1.55 -7.13
N ALA A 449 18.29 0.84 -6.98
CA ALA A 449 19.57 1.37 -6.54
C ALA A 449 20.75 0.86 -7.39
N GLY A 450 21.88 1.57 -7.30
CA GLY A 450 23.13 1.19 -7.96
C GLY A 450 23.03 1.23 -9.48
N LEU A 451 23.53 0.17 -10.14
CA LEU A 451 23.53 0.08 -11.61
C LEU A 451 22.11 0.06 -12.18
N ASN A 452 21.13 -0.55 -11.50
CA ASN A 452 19.76 -0.57 -12.00
C ASN A 452 19.13 0.82 -12.00
N ALA A 453 19.47 1.66 -11.03
CA ALA A 453 19.06 3.06 -11.02
C ALA A 453 19.74 3.87 -12.14
N TYR A 454 21.02 3.58 -12.41
CA TYR A 454 21.74 4.18 -13.54
C TYR A 454 21.12 3.77 -14.88
N ASP A 455 20.82 2.48 -15.07
CA ASP A 455 20.21 1.96 -16.29
C ASP A 455 18.80 2.54 -16.49
N PHE A 456 18.02 2.67 -15.41
CA PHE A 456 16.72 3.34 -15.43
C PHE A 456 16.84 4.81 -15.87
N ALA A 457 17.76 5.58 -15.27
CA ALA A 457 17.98 6.98 -15.64
C ALA A 457 18.50 7.14 -17.07
N SER A 458 19.33 6.22 -17.53
CA SER A 458 19.84 6.18 -18.90
C SER A 458 18.72 5.88 -19.90
N ALA A 459 17.85 4.92 -19.59
CA ALA A 459 16.67 4.60 -20.40
C ALA A 459 15.69 5.78 -20.49
N ASP A 460 15.44 6.49 -19.39
CA ASP A 460 14.59 7.69 -19.39
C ASP A 460 15.20 8.81 -20.25
N THR A 461 16.50 9.03 -20.15
CA THR A 461 17.21 10.01 -20.98
C THR A 461 17.08 9.66 -22.47
N GLU A 462 17.20 8.39 -22.82
CA GLU A 462 17.08 7.92 -24.20
C GLU A 462 15.64 8.06 -24.72
N ARG A 463 14.62 7.72 -23.91
CA ARG A 463 13.21 7.97 -24.26
C ARG A 463 12.94 9.44 -24.54
N LEU A 464 13.47 10.33 -23.71
CA LEU A 464 13.32 11.78 -23.88
C LEU A 464 13.99 12.27 -25.16
N LYS A 465 15.20 11.78 -25.48
CA LYS A 465 15.87 12.08 -26.76
C LYS A 465 15.07 11.60 -27.97
N GLN A 466 14.51 10.40 -27.90
CA GLN A 466 13.67 9.86 -28.98
C GLN A 466 12.39 10.68 -29.18
N LEU A 467 11.74 11.14 -28.10
CA LEU A 467 10.59 12.05 -28.19
C LEU A 467 10.97 13.40 -28.80
N ALA A 468 12.09 13.97 -28.37
CA ALA A 468 12.61 15.22 -28.91
C ALA A 468 12.93 15.11 -30.41
N ALA A 469 13.54 14.00 -30.84
CA ALA A 469 13.77 13.72 -32.26
C ALA A 469 12.47 13.58 -33.06
N LYS A 470 11.47 12.86 -32.54
CA LYS A 470 10.15 12.71 -33.18
C LYS A 470 9.42 14.05 -33.35
N LEU A 471 9.60 14.97 -32.41
CA LEU A 471 9.00 16.30 -32.44
C LEU A 471 9.87 17.35 -33.16
N ASN A 472 11.05 16.92 -33.66
CA ASN A 472 12.07 17.78 -34.26
C ASN A 472 12.36 19.01 -33.37
N SER A 473 12.64 18.74 -32.10
CA SER A 473 12.86 19.75 -31.06
C SER A 473 14.14 19.46 -30.28
N PRO A 474 14.90 20.48 -29.85
CA PRO A 474 15.89 20.33 -28.80
C PRO A 474 15.24 19.79 -27.51
N LEU A 475 15.99 19.01 -26.73
CA LEU A 475 15.47 18.39 -25.50
C LEU A 475 15.00 19.43 -24.47
N GLY A 476 15.73 20.54 -24.30
CA GLY A 476 15.35 21.62 -23.39
C GLY A 476 14.10 22.40 -23.79
N GLU A 477 13.64 22.26 -25.05
CA GLU A 477 12.44 22.91 -25.57
C GLU A 477 11.27 21.94 -25.78
N LEU A 478 11.44 20.68 -25.39
CA LEU A 478 10.50 19.60 -25.67
C LEU A 478 9.08 19.91 -25.18
N GLU A 479 8.96 20.39 -23.95
CA GLU A 479 7.68 20.75 -23.32
C GLU A 479 6.99 21.89 -24.08
N LYS A 480 7.72 22.97 -24.36
CA LYS A 480 7.22 24.11 -25.14
C LYS A 480 6.76 23.70 -26.55
N LYS A 481 7.51 22.82 -27.22
CA LYS A 481 7.12 22.30 -28.53
C LYS A 481 5.84 21.47 -28.46
N LEU A 482 5.73 20.62 -27.44
CA LEU A 482 4.54 19.80 -27.21
C LEU A 482 3.31 20.66 -26.96
N ASP A 483 3.41 21.68 -26.10
CA ASP A 483 2.33 22.63 -25.83
C ASP A 483 1.88 23.37 -27.10
N ALA A 484 2.84 23.81 -27.92
CA ALA A 484 2.54 24.45 -29.20
C ALA A 484 1.79 23.51 -30.16
N MET A 485 2.18 22.23 -30.21
CA MET A 485 1.50 21.23 -31.04
C MET A 485 0.09 20.91 -30.53
N ILE A 486 -0.10 20.79 -29.21
CA ILE A 486 -1.43 20.61 -28.61
C ILE A 486 -2.32 21.83 -28.91
N GLY A 487 -1.76 23.04 -28.84
CA GLY A 487 -2.45 24.27 -29.21
C GLY A 487 -2.86 24.29 -30.68
N GLN A 488 -1.93 23.93 -31.58
CA GLN A 488 -2.21 23.85 -33.03
C GLN A 488 -3.26 22.77 -33.35
N GLN A 489 -3.23 21.62 -32.67
CA GLN A 489 -4.24 20.57 -32.83
C GLN A 489 -5.63 21.09 -32.50
N LYS A 490 -5.81 21.77 -31.36
CA LYS A 490 -7.10 22.35 -30.96
C LYS A 490 -7.62 23.37 -31.97
N GLU A 491 -6.73 24.19 -32.54
CA GLU A 491 -7.11 25.16 -33.56
C GLU A 491 -7.51 24.48 -34.89
N LEU A 492 -6.78 23.45 -35.32
CA LEU A 492 -7.14 22.66 -36.50
C LEU A 492 -8.49 21.94 -36.32
N GLU A 493 -8.77 21.38 -35.13
CA GLU A 493 -10.06 20.78 -34.81
C GLU A 493 -11.22 21.80 -34.93
N LYS A 494 -11.01 23.03 -34.44
CA LYS A 494 -11.98 24.13 -34.54
C LYS A 494 -12.20 24.57 -36.00
N GLN A 495 -11.13 24.67 -36.79
CA GLN A 495 -11.21 25.01 -38.21
C GLN A 495 -11.96 23.92 -38.99
N LEU A 496 -11.71 22.64 -38.68
CA LEU A 496 -12.40 21.50 -39.29
C LEU A 496 -13.90 21.52 -38.98
N GLU A 497 -14.29 21.83 -37.74
CA GLU A 497 -15.71 22.01 -37.39
C GLU A 497 -16.35 23.18 -38.14
N SER A 498 -15.63 24.31 -38.26
CA SER A 498 -16.10 25.47 -39.02
C SER A 498 -16.30 25.16 -40.51
N LEU A 499 -15.35 24.44 -41.12
CA LEU A 499 -15.43 24.01 -42.52
C LEU A 499 -16.61 23.05 -42.74
N ARG A 500 -16.81 22.08 -41.84
CA ARG A 500 -17.97 21.18 -41.88
C ARG A 500 -19.30 21.94 -41.80
N LYS A 501 -19.39 22.94 -40.91
CA LYS A 501 -20.58 23.81 -40.82
C LYS A 501 -20.81 24.59 -42.11
N LYS A 502 -19.78 25.21 -42.67
CA LYS A 502 -19.87 25.94 -43.95
C LYS A 502 -20.27 25.03 -45.11
N GLN A 503 -19.71 23.83 -45.20
CA GLN A 503 -20.06 22.85 -46.22
C GLN A 503 -21.51 22.38 -46.08
N ALA A 504 -21.98 22.11 -44.86
CA ALA A 504 -23.38 21.77 -44.60
C ALA A 504 -24.33 22.91 -45.02
N SER A 505 -24.00 24.16 -44.67
CA SER A 505 -24.78 25.33 -45.10
C SER A 505 -24.79 25.52 -46.62
N ALA A 506 -23.65 25.34 -47.30
CA ALA A 506 -23.58 25.44 -48.76
C ALA A 506 -24.41 24.33 -49.45
N THR A 507 -24.37 23.12 -48.90
CA THR A 507 -25.18 21.99 -49.37
C THR A 507 -26.67 22.29 -49.17
N ALA A 508 -27.06 22.80 -48.00
CA ALA A 508 -28.44 23.21 -47.72
C ALA A 508 -28.92 24.32 -48.66
N ALA A 509 -28.08 25.33 -48.95
CA ALA A 509 -28.41 26.39 -49.90
C ALA A 509 -28.60 25.85 -51.32
N THR A 510 -27.75 24.92 -51.74
CA THR A 510 -27.87 24.24 -53.04
C THR A 510 -29.18 23.43 -53.13
N LEU A 511 -29.53 22.71 -52.06
CA LEU A 511 -30.78 21.94 -51.95
C LEU A 511 -32.02 22.85 -52.01
N ILE A 512 -32.00 24.00 -51.33
CA ILE A 512 -33.07 25.00 -51.39
C ILE A 512 -33.23 25.54 -52.82
N GLY A 513 -32.14 25.75 -53.56
CA GLY A 513 -32.19 26.14 -54.97
C GLY A 513 -32.85 25.10 -55.89
N LEU A 514 -32.99 23.85 -55.45
CA LEU A 514 -33.64 22.75 -56.17
C LEU A 514 -35.09 22.51 -55.74
N THR A 515 -35.69 23.41 -54.94
CA THR A 515 -37.07 23.29 -54.47
C THR A 515 -38.06 23.27 -55.63
N GLN A 516 -39.00 22.33 -55.61
CA GLN A 516 -40.08 22.17 -56.60
C GLN A 516 -41.43 22.21 -55.88
N GLU A 517 -42.48 22.66 -56.55
CA GLU A 517 -43.82 22.69 -55.98
C GLU A 517 -44.56 21.38 -56.29
N LEU A 518 -44.96 20.64 -55.25
CA LEU A 518 -45.75 19.42 -55.36
C LEU A 518 -47.09 19.65 -54.66
N ASN A 519 -48.19 19.64 -55.44
CA ASN A 519 -49.56 19.87 -54.94
C ASN A 519 -49.72 21.16 -54.10
N GLY A 520 -49.05 22.25 -54.50
CA GLY A 520 -49.09 23.54 -53.78
C GLY A 520 -48.20 23.60 -52.54
N THR A 521 -47.36 22.58 -52.30
CA THR A 521 -46.39 22.55 -51.19
C THR A 521 -44.96 22.52 -51.75
N PRO A 522 -44.06 23.41 -51.31
CA PRO A 522 -42.65 23.35 -51.69
C PRO A 522 -41.98 22.09 -51.11
N ALA A 523 -41.31 21.32 -51.96
CA ALA A 523 -40.63 20.08 -51.60
C ALA A 523 -39.26 19.97 -52.31
N ILE A 524 -38.30 19.31 -51.63
CA ILE A 524 -36.98 18.97 -52.17
C ILE A 524 -36.85 17.45 -52.13
N VAL A 525 -36.57 16.82 -53.28
CA VAL A 525 -36.35 15.38 -53.38
C VAL A 525 -35.02 15.14 -54.10
N GLN A 526 -33.99 14.73 -53.35
CA GLN A 526 -32.68 14.45 -53.91
C GLN A 526 -32.02 13.28 -53.16
N ASN A 527 -31.30 12.43 -53.87
CA ASN A 527 -30.42 11.43 -53.25
C ASN A 527 -29.20 12.14 -52.67
N VAL A 528 -29.07 12.13 -51.36
CA VAL A 528 -27.88 12.62 -50.67
C VAL A 528 -26.90 11.45 -50.56
N PRO A 529 -25.68 11.52 -51.13
CA PRO A 529 -24.64 10.54 -50.85
C PRO A 529 -24.25 10.65 -49.38
N GLY A 530 -24.36 9.53 -48.65
CA GLY A 530 -23.86 9.40 -47.28
C GLY A 530 -22.36 9.15 -47.27
#